data_AF-A0A1X7LSA9-F1
#
_entry.id   AF-A0A1X7LSA9-F1
#
_cell.length_a   1.000
_cell.length_b   1.000
_cell.length_c   1.000
_cell.angle_alpha   90.00
_cell.angle_beta   90.00
_cell.angle_gamma   90.00
#
_symmetry.space_group_name_H-M   'P 1'
#
loop_
_entity.id
_entity.type
_entity.pdbx_description
1 polymer ?
#
loop_
_entity_poly.entity_id
_entity_poly.type
_entity_poly.pdbx_seq_one_letter_code
_entity_poly.pdbx_strand_id
1 'polypeptide(L)'
;MRALDIVTAGGLLIAPCVAFAAGCTLPGHPPAKLVAMLSPDCFDDALQVGADARSAMDYGFPSRLFGLLPEAEAVELVAMAAQEGDRGFFVADRSILDHVGALPGPAADFVTASLAPAETLRMGEASADFLMAVPLWGQPENGPLLTGYCAGHDCQPTETHCPDRIGLADKLAVASGSMTLQQAQALCPPSFEWLRALRQAGLVDTSCTSTMQINRTMADPALLDAACYPPDLSLMDLPAATSADAVRYLRQHLTHSPLAPIPAGSLDYIASQWPELADYLQAMNKQGDKD
;
A
#
# COMPACT_ATOMS: atom_id res chain seq x y z
N MET A 1 -61.87 18.90 -5.19
CA MET A 1 -60.97 18.89 -6.36
C MET A 1 -59.55 19.18 -5.89
N ARG A 2 -58.60 18.31 -6.30
CA ARG A 2 -57.12 18.32 -6.10
C ARG A 2 -56.65 17.95 -4.67
N ALA A 3 -56.16 16.73 -4.42
CA ALA A 3 -54.89 16.05 -4.82
C ALA A 3 -53.72 16.46 -3.90
N LEU A 4 -53.17 15.57 -3.05
CA LEU A 4 -52.06 14.60 -3.33
C LEU A 4 -50.86 15.32 -4.00
N ASP A 5 -49.64 15.31 -3.47
CA ASP A 5 -48.82 14.13 -3.17
C ASP A 5 -47.76 14.34 -2.09
N ILE A 6 -47.47 13.24 -1.39
CA ILE A 6 -46.27 12.95 -0.61
C ILE A 6 -45.13 12.70 -1.60
N VAL A 7 -44.01 13.40 -1.47
CA VAL A 7 -42.76 13.02 -2.15
C VAL A 7 -41.82 12.38 -1.13
N THR A 8 -41.84 11.06 -1.19
CA THR A 8 -40.80 10.12 -0.77
C THR A 8 -39.53 10.23 -1.64
N ALA A 9 -38.42 9.79 -1.05
CA ALA A 9 -37.26 9.16 -1.69
C ALA A 9 -36.28 10.07 -2.47
N GLY A 10 -35.21 10.45 -1.79
CA GLY A 10 -33.89 10.70 -2.36
C GLY A 10 -32.86 9.84 -1.64
N GLY A 11 -33.09 8.51 -1.61
CA GLY A 11 -32.07 7.57 -1.17
C GLY A 11 -30.89 7.65 -2.13
N LEU A 12 -29.73 8.08 -1.63
CA LEU A 12 -28.48 7.80 -2.32
C LEU A 12 -28.39 6.28 -2.43
N LEU A 13 -28.59 5.78 -3.64
CA LEU A 13 -28.20 4.44 -4.05
C LEU A 13 -26.68 4.37 -3.86
N ILE A 14 -26.27 3.83 -2.71
CA ILE A 14 -24.99 3.15 -2.58
C ILE A 14 -25.08 2.03 -3.59
N ALA A 15 -24.53 2.25 -4.78
CA ALA A 15 -24.27 1.16 -5.71
C ALA A 15 -23.49 0.11 -4.92
N PRO A 16 -23.89 -1.18 -4.96
CA PRO A 16 -23.17 -2.20 -4.24
C PRO A 16 -21.74 -2.13 -4.72
N CYS A 17 -20.84 -1.81 -3.79
CA CYS A 17 -19.42 -2.04 -3.94
C CYS A 17 -19.33 -3.51 -4.32
N VAL A 18 -19.06 -3.80 -5.60
CA VAL A 18 -18.83 -5.18 -6.04
C VAL A 18 -17.52 -5.54 -5.38
N ALA A 19 -17.62 -6.09 -4.19
CA ALA A 19 -16.52 -6.61 -3.42
C ALA A 19 -15.97 -7.81 -4.17
N PHE A 20 -15.09 -7.57 -5.14
CA PHE A 20 -14.21 -8.59 -5.71
C PHE A 20 -13.19 -9.10 -4.68
N ALA A 21 -13.19 -8.54 -3.46
CA ALA A 21 -12.21 -8.79 -2.41
C ALA A 21 -12.44 -10.08 -1.58
N ALA A 22 -13.36 -10.98 -1.95
CA ALA A 22 -13.63 -12.20 -1.17
C ALA A 22 -13.49 -13.51 -1.94
N GLY A 23 -13.07 -13.50 -3.20
CA GLY A 23 -12.92 -14.73 -3.98
C GLY A 23 -11.85 -14.63 -5.04
N CYS A 24 -11.15 -15.73 -5.29
CA CYS A 24 -10.16 -15.90 -6.37
C CYS A 24 -10.81 -15.95 -7.76
N THR A 25 -11.87 -15.15 -7.97
CA THR A 25 -12.75 -15.22 -9.13
C THR A 25 -12.69 -13.91 -9.90
N LEU A 26 -12.25 -14.00 -11.15
CA LEU A 26 -12.39 -12.94 -12.16
C LEU A 26 -13.29 -13.46 -13.30
N PRO A 27 -13.97 -12.58 -14.06
CA PRO A 27 -14.86 -13.01 -15.12
C PRO A 27 -14.20 -13.91 -16.17
N GLY A 28 -14.91 -14.95 -16.64
CA GLY A 28 -14.41 -15.82 -17.71
C GLY A 28 -13.30 -16.78 -17.26
N HIS A 29 -12.19 -16.81 -17.99
CA HIS A 29 -11.04 -17.71 -17.75
C HIS A 29 -9.76 -16.90 -17.52
N PRO A 30 -9.59 -16.32 -16.32
CA PRO A 30 -8.41 -15.50 -16.03
C PRO A 30 -7.12 -16.32 -16.01
N PRO A 31 -5.98 -15.75 -16.44
CA PRO A 31 -4.67 -16.37 -16.24
C PRO A 31 -4.38 -16.61 -14.76
N ALA A 32 -3.75 -17.75 -14.42
CA ALA A 32 -3.46 -18.13 -13.04
C ALA A 32 -2.65 -17.06 -12.28
N LYS A 33 -1.66 -16.43 -12.92
CA LYS A 33 -0.87 -15.32 -12.32
C LYS A 33 -1.71 -14.10 -11.95
N LEU A 34 -2.76 -13.81 -12.72
CA LEU A 34 -3.69 -12.72 -12.42
C LEU A 34 -4.59 -13.03 -11.23
N VAL A 35 -5.01 -14.29 -11.10
CA VAL A 35 -5.74 -14.76 -9.92
C VAL A 35 -4.83 -14.74 -8.69
N ALA A 36 -3.61 -15.24 -8.83
CA ALA A 36 -2.63 -15.35 -7.77
C ALA A 36 -2.30 -14.01 -7.10
N MET A 37 -2.30 -12.90 -7.82
CA MET A 37 -2.00 -11.57 -7.24
C MET A 37 -3.12 -10.95 -6.39
N LEU A 38 -4.33 -11.55 -6.38
CA LEU A 38 -5.48 -10.99 -5.67
C LEU A 38 -5.37 -11.12 -4.15
N SER A 39 -4.86 -12.25 -3.65
CA SER A 39 -4.65 -12.49 -2.22
C SER A 39 -3.64 -13.63 -1.99
N PRO A 40 -3.08 -13.77 -0.77
CA PRO A 40 -2.22 -14.90 -0.41
C PRO A 40 -2.89 -16.26 -0.60
N ASP A 41 -4.20 -16.37 -0.37
CA ASP A 41 -4.93 -17.64 -0.56
C ASP A 41 -5.06 -17.98 -2.05
N CYS A 42 -5.33 -16.96 -2.89
CA CYS A 42 -5.37 -17.15 -4.34
C CYS A 42 -3.99 -17.49 -4.92
N PHE A 43 -2.93 -16.98 -4.31
CA PHE A 43 -1.55 -17.34 -4.66
C PHE A 43 -1.32 -18.84 -4.45
N ASP A 44 -1.68 -19.37 -3.28
CA ASP A 44 -1.51 -20.79 -2.97
C ASP A 44 -2.35 -21.68 -3.89
N ASP A 45 -3.60 -21.30 -4.15
CA ASP A 45 -4.52 -22.04 -5.01
C ASP A 45 -4.12 -22.02 -6.49
N ALA A 46 -3.67 -20.88 -7.00
CA ALA A 46 -3.38 -20.71 -8.42
C ALA A 46 -1.96 -21.13 -8.80
N LEU A 47 -1.00 -21.10 -7.87
CA LEU A 47 0.42 -21.39 -8.11
C LEU A 47 0.91 -22.67 -7.42
N GLN A 48 0.01 -23.62 -7.12
CA GLN A 48 0.31 -24.92 -6.48
C GLN A 48 1.56 -25.62 -7.04
N VAL A 49 1.84 -25.45 -8.34
CA VAL A 49 3.08 -25.87 -8.98
C VAL A 49 3.79 -24.62 -9.51
N GLY A 50 4.88 -24.22 -8.86
CA GLY A 50 5.71 -23.09 -9.30
C GLY A 50 5.64 -21.83 -8.43
N ALA A 51 5.00 -21.88 -7.26
CA ALA A 51 5.17 -20.86 -6.24
C ALA A 51 6.66 -20.72 -5.88
N ASP A 52 7.18 -19.51 -5.97
CA ASP A 52 8.56 -19.18 -5.61
C ASP A 52 8.62 -17.88 -4.79
N ALA A 53 9.75 -17.71 -4.09
CA ALA A 53 9.96 -16.56 -3.23
C ALA A 53 9.93 -15.23 -4.00
N ARG A 54 10.37 -15.24 -5.28
CA ARG A 54 10.36 -14.04 -6.11
C ARG A 54 8.93 -13.55 -6.38
N SER A 55 8.03 -14.47 -6.69
CA SER A 55 6.62 -14.19 -6.95
C SER A 55 5.92 -13.71 -5.69
N ALA A 56 6.20 -14.34 -4.54
CA ALA A 56 5.70 -13.86 -3.25
C ALA A 56 6.20 -12.43 -2.91
N MET A 57 7.47 -12.13 -3.22
CA MET A 57 8.04 -10.78 -3.07
C MET A 57 7.35 -9.76 -3.99
N ASP A 58 7.28 -10.06 -5.29
CA ASP A 58 6.69 -9.14 -6.28
C ASP A 58 5.21 -8.89 -5.98
N TYR A 59 4.50 -9.90 -5.46
CA TYR A 59 3.07 -9.80 -5.18
C TYR A 59 2.79 -9.20 -3.81
N GLY A 60 3.78 -9.01 -2.95
CA GLY A 60 3.56 -8.48 -1.61
C GLY A 60 2.84 -9.44 -0.69
N PHE A 61 3.29 -10.71 -0.67
CA PHE A 61 2.82 -11.75 0.23
C PHE A 61 3.96 -12.25 1.15
N PRO A 62 4.48 -11.39 2.04
CA PRO A 62 5.61 -11.71 2.91
C PRO A 62 5.41 -12.93 3.81
N SER A 63 4.18 -13.27 4.22
CA SER A 63 3.93 -14.47 5.03
C SER A 63 4.34 -15.75 4.30
N ARG A 64 4.18 -15.78 2.97
CA ARG A 64 4.53 -16.95 2.15
C ARG A 64 6.04 -17.18 2.07
N LEU A 65 6.86 -16.16 2.30
CA LEU A 65 8.32 -16.32 2.36
C LEU A 65 8.75 -17.32 3.43
N PHE A 66 8.05 -17.37 4.57
CA PHE A 66 8.36 -18.29 5.66
C PHE A 66 8.06 -19.76 5.33
N GLY A 67 7.24 -20.02 4.30
CA GLY A 67 7.03 -21.36 3.76
C GLY A 67 7.93 -21.71 2.56
N LEU A 68 8.49 -20.69 1.90
CA LEU A 68 9.26 -20.83 0.66
C LEU A 68 10.78 -20.73 0.85
N LEU A 69 11.23 -20.12 1.95
CA LEU A 69 12.64 -19.86 2.27
C LEU A 69 12.98 -20.34 3.69
N PRO A 70 14.27 -20.54 4.01
CA PRO A 70 14.73 -20.62 5.39
C PRO A 70 14.31 -19.38 6.19
N GLU A 71 13.92 -19.57 7.44
CA GLU A 71 13.37 -18.50 8.30
C GLU A 71 14.27 -17.26 8.36
N ALA A 72 15.59 -17.45 8.52
CA ALA A 72 16.54 -16.33 8.58
C ALA A 72 16.53 -15.46 7.30
N GLU A 73 16.37 -16.08 6.13
CA GLU A 73 16.32 -15.37 4.85
C GLU A 73 14.98 -14.64 4.68
N ALA A 74 13.87 -15.27 5.08
CA ALA A 74 12.56 -14.62 5.09
C ALA A 74 12.54 -13.40 6.03
N VAL A 75 13.12 -13.53 7.23
CA VAL A 75 13.27 -12.43 8.19
C VAL A 75 14.09 -11.29 7.61
N GLU A 76 15.21 -11.59 6.93
CA GLU A 76 16.06 -10.57 6.30
C GLU A 76 15.28 -9.78 5.22
N LEU A 77 14.58 -10.47 4.32
CA LEU A 77 13.80 -9.83 3.26
C LEU A 77 12.66 -8.96 3.80
N VAL A 78 11.94 -9.44 4.81
CA VAL A 78 10.87 -8.67 5.47
C VAL A 78 11.43 -7.46 6.19
N ALA A 79 12.55 -7.62 6.91
CA ALA A 79 13.20 -6.51 7.60
C ALA A 79 13.73 -5.45 6.62
N MET A 80 14.27 -5.85 5.47
CA MET A 80 14.67 -4.91 4.41
C MET A 80 13.49 -4.11 3.86
N ALA A 81 12.35 -4.76 3.60
CA ALA A 81 11.15 -4.07 3.13
C ALA A 81 10.61 -3.07 4.18
N ALA A 82 10.66 -3.43 5.46
CA ALA A 82 10.31 -2.52 6.56
C ALA A 82 11.28 -1.32 6.65
N GLN A 83 12.58 -1.55 6.49
CA GLN A 83 13.59 -0.49 6.45
C GLN A 83 13.39 0.47 5.26
N GLU A 84 12.86 -0.01 4.13
CA GLU A 84 12.51 0.84 2.99
C GLU A 84 11.14 1.54 3.13
N GLY A 85 10.45 1.31 4.24
CA GLY A 85 9.13 1.88 4.50
C GLY A 85 8.04 1.37 3.55
N ASP A 86 8.19 0.15 3.01
CA ASP A 86 7.32 -0.39 1.96
C ASP A 86 6.02 -0.97 2.51
N ARG A 87 5.04 -0.12 2.88
CA ARG A 87 3.74 -0.62 3.37
C ARG A 87 2.93 -1.33 2.32
N GLY A 88 3.09 -0.97 1.04
CA GLY A 88 2.45 -1.65 -0.08
C GLY A 88 2.83 -3.14 -0.16
N PHE A 89 4.01 -3.50 0.33
CA PHE A 89 4.44 -4.89 0.48
C PHE A 89 3.65 -5.68 1.54
N PHE A 90 3.22 -5.01 2.62
CA PHE A 90 2.55 -5.66 3.75
C PHE A 90 1.02 -5.64 3.64
N VAL A 91 0.44 -4.59 3.04
CA VAL A 91 -1.01 -4.30 3.12
C VAL A 91 -1.90 -5.43 2.60
N ALA A 92 -1.41 -6.23 1.65
CA ALA A 92 -2.17 -7.30 1.03
C ALA A 92 -2.06 -8.65 1.74
N ASP A 93 -1.23 -8.75 2.78
CA ASP A 93 -0.95 -9.99 3.48
C ASP A 93 -0.95 -9.79 4.99
N ARG A 94 -2.15 -9.74 5.57
CA ARG A 94 -2.31 -9.58 7.02
C ARG A 94 -1.73 -10.75 7.82
N SER A 95 -1.58 -11.92 7.21
CA SER A 95 -1.05 -13.13 7.85
C SER A 95 0.43 -12.99 8.25
N ILE A 96 1.14 -11.98 7.74
CA ILE A 96 2.49 -11.65 8.23
C ILE A 96 2.52 -11.31 9.73
N LEU A 97 1.38 -10.89 10.31
CA LEU A 97 1.26 -10.63 11.74
C LEU A 97 1.56 -11.89 12.59
N ASP A 98 1.30 -13.09 12.07
CA ASP A 98 1.61 -14.35 12.76
C ASP A 98 3.12 -14.61 12.87
N HIS A 99 3.93 -13.90 12.09
CA HIS A 99 5.39 -14.01 12.06
C HIS A 99 6.12 -12.83 12.70
N VAL A 100 5.41 -11.82 13.21
CA VAL A 100 6.01 -10.61 13.79
C VAL A 100 6.99 -10.93 14.92
N GLY A 101 6.73 -11.99 15.71
CA GLY A 101 7.62 -12.43 16.79
C GLY A 101 9.00 -12.94 16.34
N ALA A 102 9.17 -13.29 15.06
CA ALA A 102 10.45 -13.68 14.48
C ALA A 102 11.25 -12.49 13.93
N LEU A 103 10.62 -11.31 13.79
CA LEU A 103 11.24 -10.13 13.19
C LEU A 103 12.06 -9.34 14.23
N PRO A 104 13.12 -8.63 13.79
CA PRO A 104 13.79 -7.63 14.63
C PRO A 104 12.81 -6.56 15.09
N GLY A 105 12.98 -6.04 16.32
CA GLY A 105 12.06 -5.09 16.96
C GLY A 105 11.56 -3.95 16.05
N PRO A 106 12.45 -3.17 15.39
CA PRO A 106 12.01 -2.09 14.50
C PRO A 106 11.17 -2.56 13.29
N ALA A 107 11.48 -3.75 12.75
CA ALA A 107 10.71 -4.33 11.64
C ALA A 107 9.36 -4.86 12.13
N ALA A 108 9.33 -5.53 13.28
CA ALA A 108 8.10 -5.97 13.95
C ALA A 108 7.15 -4.79 14.22
N ASP A 109 7.68 -3.69 14.76
CA ASP A 109 6.93 -2.46 15.03
C ASP A 109 6.41 -1.82 13.74
N PHE A 110 7.24 -1.77 12.69
CA PHE A 110 6.82 -1.23 11.40
C PHE A 110 5.67 -2.03 10.77
N VAL A 111 5.77 -3.36 10.75
CA VAL A 111 4.73 -4.25 10.20
C VAL A 111 3.43 -4.11 11.00
N THR A 112 3.53 -4.14 12.33
CA THR A 112 2.37 -4.02 13.22
C THR A 112 1.69 -2.65 13.08
N ALA A 113 2.46 -1.57 13.04
CA ALA A 113 1.94 -0.22 12.82
C ALA A 113 1.29 -0.06 11.44
N SER A 114 1.78 -0.78 10.42
CA SER A 114 1.23 -0.72 9.06
C SER A 114 -0.12 -1.45 8.92
N LEU A 115 -0.36 -2.50 9.70
CA LEU A 115 -1.51 -3.40 9.52
C LEU A 115 -2.55 -3.35 10.66
N ALA A 116 -2.12 -3.03 11.87
CA ALA A 116 -2.95 -3.02 13.08
C ALA A 116 -2.65 -1.83 14.01
N PRO A 117 -2.55 -0.57 13.51
CA PRO A 117 -2.16 0.56 14.34
C PRO A 117 -3.13 0.79 15.51
N ALA A 118 -4.44 0.77 15.23
CA ALA A 118 -5.47 1.05 16.21
C ALA A 118 -5.55 0.02 17.35
N GLU A 119 -5.25 -1.25 17.07
CA GLU A 119 -5.31 -2.31 18.07
C GLU A 119 -4.18 -2.13 19.09
N THR A 120 -2.94 -2.00 18.60
CA THR A 120 -1.74 -1.82 19.44
C THR A 120 -1.81 -0.55 20.28
N LEU A 121 -2.25 0.58 19.69
CA LEU A 121 -2.42 1.82 20.45
C LEU A 121 -3.48 1.69 21.55
N ARG A 122 -4.57 0.93 21.32
CA ARG A 122 -5.59 0.70 22.35
C ARG A 122 -5.10 -0.20 23.49
N MET A 123 -4.16 -1.10 23.22
CA MET A 123 -3.61 -2.01 24.23
C MET A 123 -2.55 -1.35 25.13
N GLY A 124 -2.03 -0.18 24.79
CA GLY A 124 -0.99 0.48 25.61
C GLY A 124 0.43 -0.04 25.35
N GLU A 125 0.63 -0.79 24.25
CA GLU A 125 1.86 -1.56 24.00
C GLU A 125 2.78 -0.92 22.94
N ALA A 126 2.50 0.32 22.54
CA ALA A 126 3.25 0.96 21.46
C ALA A 126 4.63 1.44 21.93
N SER A 127 5.67 0.93 21.25
CA SER A 127 7.05 1.38 21.37
C SER A 127 7.27 2.73 20.66
N ALA A 128 8.45 3.34 20.84
CA ALA A 128 8.82 4.54 20.10
C ALA A 128 8.89 4.30 18.58
N ASP A 129 9.44 3.18 18.14
CA ASP A 129 9.55 2.83 16.72
C ASP A 129 8.18 2.57 16.10
N PHE A 130 7.27 1.92 16.85
CA PHE A 130 5.88 1.75 16.45
C PHE A 130 5.20 3.09 16.22
N LEU A 131 5.28 4.02 17.19
CA LEU A 131 4.66 5.34 17.08
C LEU A 131 5.19 6.10 15.87
N MET A 132 6.49 5.97 15.59
CA MET A 132 7.13 6.51 14.41
C MET A 132 6.70 5.83 13.11
N ALA A 133 6.22 4.59 13.13
CA ALA A 133 5.77 3.87 11.94
C ALA A 133 4.25 3.98 11.65
N VAL A 134 3.42 4.48 12.58
CA VAL A 134 1.97 4.64 12.36
C VAL A 134 1.67 5.49 11.10
N PRO A 135 0.99 4.98 10.07
CA PRO A 135 0.75 5.75 8.85
C PRO A 135 -0.26 6.86 9.07
N LEU A 136 0.01 8.06 8.53
CA LEU A 136 -0.93 9.18 8.50
C LEU A 136 -1.36 9.49 7.06
N TRP A 137 -0.53 9.19 6.07
CA TRP A 137 -0.88 9.34 4.66
C TRP A 137 -2.03 8.39 4.28
N GLY A 138 -3.11 8.96 3.75
CA GLY A 138 -4.30 8.20 3.34
C GLY A 138 -5.05 7.52 4.51
N GLN A 139 -4.66 7.78 5.76
CA GLN A 139 -5.27 7.21 6.97
C GLN A 139 -5.47 8.29 8.05
N PRO A 140 -6.33 9.30 7.80
CA PRO A 140 -6.56 10.39 8.74
C PRO A 140 -7.08 9.93 10.11
N GLU A 141 -7.73 8.77 10.19
CA GLU A 141 -8.21 8.15 11.42
C GLU A 141 -7.10 7.81 12.42
N ASN A 142 -5.85 7.62 11.95
CA ASN A 142 -4.72 7.32 12.81
C ASN A 142 -4.20 8.55 13.57
N GLY A 143 -4.48 9.77 13.09
CA GLY A 143 -4.04 11.01 13.74
C GLY A 143 -4.58 11.17 15.18
N PRO A 144 -5.92 11.10 15.37
CA PRO A 144 -6.52 11.12 16.71
C PRO A 144 -6.07 9.96 17.62
N LEU A 145 -5.84 8.78 17.06
CA LEU A 145 -5.35 7.62 17.84
C LEU A 145 -3.94 7.86 18.36
N LEU A 146 -3.03 8.33 17.50
CA LEU A 146 -1.64 8.59 17.86
C LEU A 146 -1.51 9.72 18.88
N THR A 147 -2.23 10.83 18.66
CA THR A 147 -2.23 11.99 19.57
C THR A 147 -2.86 11.64 20.92
N GLY A 148 -3.98 10.90 20.93
CA GLY A 148 -4.63 10.43 22.14
C GLY A 148 -3.76 9.49 22.97
N TYR A 149 -3.06 8.55 22.31
CA TYR A 149 -2.09 7.68 22.96
C TYR A 149 -0.98 8.49 23.65
N CYS A 150 -0.36 9.41 22.92
CA CYS A 150 0.75 10.19 23.45
C CYS A 150 0.37 11.16 24.56
N ALA A 151 -0.86 11.70 24.55
CA ALA A 151 -1.40 12.48 25.66
C ALA A 151 -1.58 11.64 26.93
N GLY A 152 -1.88 10.35 26.80
CA GLY A 152 -2.10 9.44 27.93
C GLY A 152 -0.85 8.75 28.45
N HIS A 153 0.25 8.69 27.68
CA HIS A 153 1.41 7.82 27.96
C HIS A 153 2.77 8.57 27.96
N ASP A 154 2.75 9.91 27.98
CA ASP A 154 3.95 10.77 28.05
C ASP A 154 5.02 10.41 27.01
N CYS A 155 4.59 10.30 25.74
CA CYS A 155 5.51 10.07 24.63
C CYS A 155 6.59 11.16 24.59
N GLN A 156 7.86 10.76 24.69
CA GLN A 156 8.97 11.70 24.61
C GLN A 156 9.09 12.25 23.18
N PRO A 157 8.89 13.57 22.97
CA PRO A 157 9.07 14.16 21.65
C PRO A 157 10.53 14.02 21.22
N THR A 158 10.73 13.64 19.97
CA THR A 158 12.04 13.60 19.33
C THR A 158 12.05 14.61 18.18
N GLU A 159 13.20 15.23 17.96
CA GLU A 159 13.41 16.21 16.89
C GLU A 159 13.65 15.52 15.54
N THR A 160 13.32 16.20 14.46
CA THR A 160 13.69 15.78 13.11
C THR A 160 15.19 15.93 12.90
N HIS A 161 15.81 14.89 12.34
CA HIS A 161 17.22 14.87 11.97
C HIS A 161 17.31 14.68 10.45
N CYS A 162 17.47 15.78 9.71
CA CYS A 162 17.59 15.72 8.26
C CYS A 162 18.93 15.10 7.81
N PRO A 163 18.95 14.20 6.81
CA PRO A 163 17.82 13.62 6.07
C PRO A 163 17.31 12.29 6.66
N ASP A 164 17.85 11.85 7.79
CA ASP A 164 17.75 10.47 8.25
C ASP A 164 16.41 10.11 8.91
N ARG A 165 15.73 11.07 9.55
CA ARG A 165 14.57 10.75 10.40
C ARG A 165 13.62 11.93 10.62
N ILE A 166 12.32 11.67 10.49
CA ILE A 166 11.24 12.52 11.02
C ILE A 166 11.18 12.37 12.55
N GLY A 167 11.11 13.48 13.27
CA GLY A 167 10.90 13.50 14.71
C GLY A 167 9.45 13.22 15.09
N LEU A 168 9.24 12.63 16.27
CA LEU A 168 7.89 12.40 16.80
C LEU A 168 7.14 13.72 17.00
N ALA A 169 7.84 14.82 17.31
CA ALA A 169 7.22 16.13 17.48
C ALA A 169 6.52 16.59 16.18
N ASP A 170 7.22 16.54 15.05
CA ASP A 170 6.66 16.92 13.75
C ASP A 170 5.57 15.94 13.31
N LYS A 171 5.75 14.64 13.58
CA LYS A 171 4.72 13.63 13.31
C LYS A 171 3.43 13.90 14.10
N LEU A 172 3.53 14.28 15.36
CA LEU A 172 2.37 14.66 16.18
C LEU A 172 1.75 15.98 15.72
N ALA A 173 2.56 16.94 15.24
CA ALA A 173 2.06 18.16 14.63
C ALA A 173 1.22 17.86 13.37
N VAL A 174 1.64 16.90 12.54
CA VAL A 174 0.85 16.40 11.41
C VAL A 174 -0.42 15.70 11.91
N ALA A 175 -0.29 14.78 12.85
CA ALA A 175 -1.41 13.99 13.38
C ALA A 175 -2.51 14.85 14.02
N SER A 176 -2.14 15.97 14.64
CA SER A 176 -3.06 16.94 15.24
C SER A 176 -3.58 18.01 14.27
N GLY A 177 -3.06 18.05 13.05
CA GLY A 177 -3.42 19.03 12.02
C GLY A 177 -2.80 20.42 12.20
N SER A 178 -1.88 20.61 13.16
CA SER A 178 -1.14 21.87 13.29
C SER A 178 -0.06 22.05 12.23
N MET A 179 0.32 20.95 11.57
CA MET A 179 1.23 20.90 10.42
C MET A 179 0.58 20.09 9.30
N THR A 180 0.70 20.51 8.04
CA THR A 180 0.26 19.69 6.89
C THR A 180 1.31 18.65 6.53
N LEU A 181 0.91 17.60 5.81
CA LEU A 181 1.87 16.62 5.27
C LEU A 181 2.94 17.30 4.39
N GLN A 182 2.54 18.26 3.54
CA GLN A 182 3.46 19.03 2.71
C GLN A 182 4.47 19.84 3.54
N GLN A 183 4.04 20.42 4.66
CA GLN A 183 4.94 21.15 5.56
C GLN A 183 5.97 20.20 6.21
N ALA A 184 5.54 19.02 6.64
CA ALA A 184 6.44 18.01 7.19
C ALA A 184 7.44 17.51 6.13
N GLN A 185 6.98 17.26 4.90
CA GLN A 185 7.83 16.87 3.78
C GLN A 185 8.88 17.93 3.43
N ALA A 186 8.55 19.22 3.60
CA ALA A 186 9.44 20.34 3.30
C ALA A 186 10.46 20.65 4.42
N LEU A 187 10.48 19.90 5.53
CA LEU A 187 11.45 20.09 6.62
C LEU A 187 12.90 19.88 6.17
N CYS A 188 13.12 19.04 5.15
CA CYS A 188 14.43 18.78 4.58
C CYS A 188 14.39 18.87 3.04
N PRO A 189 15.52 19.18 2.38
CA PRO A 189 15.64 19.05 0.94
C PRO A 189 15.35 17.61 0.47
N PRO A 190 14.70 17.43 -0.70
CA PRO A 190 14.50 16.11 -1.29
C PRO A 190 15.83 15.36 -1.48
N SER A 191 15.89 14.14 -0.95
CA SER A 191 17.02 13.22 -1.07
C SER A 191 16.50 11.78 -0.91
N PHE A 192 17.30 10.79 -1.32
CA PHE A 192 16.94 9.38 -1.16
C PHE A 192 16.63 9.07 0.31
N GLU A 193 17.51 9.50 1.21
CA GLU A 193 17.42 9.26 2.65
C GLU A 193 16.17 9.91 3.23
N TRP A 194 15.87 11.15 2.82
CA TRP A 194 14.70 11.86 3.32
C TRP A 194 13.39 11.25 2.85
N LEU A 195 13.31 10.85 1.59
CA LEU A 195 12.15 10.15 1.06
C LEU A 195 11.93 8.84 1.80
N ARG A 196 13.00 8.08 2.07
CA ARG A 196 12.91 6.87 2.89
C ARG A 196 12.47 7.17 4.33
N ALA A 197 12.96 8.25 4.95
CA ALA A 197 12.52 8.66 6.29
C ALA A 197 11.02 9.02 6.33
N LEU A 198 10.53 9.76 5.34
CA LEU A 198 9.11 10.08 5.18
C LEU A 198 8.26 8.81 4.94
N ARG A 199 8.77 7.89 4.11
CA ARG A 199 8.16 6.57 3.90
C ARG A 199 8.10 5.83 5.23
N GLN A 200 9.20 5.63 5.94
CA GLN A 200 9.18 4.97 7.26
C GLN A 200 8.22 5.64 8.24
N ALA A 201 8.14 6.97 8.25
CA ALA A 201 7.24 7.73 9.10
C ALA A 201 5.75 7.62 8.70
N GLY A 202 5.46 7.12 7.49
CA GLY A 202 4.11 6.98 6.96
C GLY A 202 3.46 8.30 6.58
N LEU A 203 4.28 9.25 6.11
CA LEU A 203 3.85 10.60 5.72
C LEU A 203 3.76 10.79 4.19
N VAL A 204 3.95 9.72 3.43
CA VAL A 204 3.82 9.66 1.98
C VAL A 204 3.17 8.33 1.58
N ASP A 205 2.63 8.26 0.37
CA ASP A 205 2.10 7.01 -0.19
C ASP A 205 3.22 5.97 -0.32
N THR A 206 2.98 4.72 0.05
CA THR A 206 3.96 3.63 -0.03
C THR A 206 3.39 2.41 -0.74
N SER A 207 2.28 2.57 -1.47
CA SER A 207 1.66 1.49 -2.25
C SER A 207 2.55 0.97 -3.37
N CYS A 208 3.45 1.80 -3.90
CA CYS A 208 4.47 1.43 -4.87
C CYS A 208 5.83 1.10 -4.24
N THR A 209 6.72 0.50 -5.03
CA THR A 209 8.09 0.20 -4.57
C THR A 209 8.84 1.48 -4.20
N SER A 210 9.79 1.36 -3.25
CA SER A 210 10.66 2.47 -2.83
C SER A 210 11.39 3.07 -4.03
N THR A 211 11.95 2.22 -4.90
CA THR A 211 12.64 2.63 -6.13
C THR A 211 11.74 3.48 -7.04
N MET A 212 10.51 3.06 -7.28
CA MET A 212 9.58 3.80 -8.14
C MET A 212 9.25 5.17 -7.55
N GLN A 213 8.86 5.24 -6.28
CA GLN A 213 8.51 6.51 -5.66
C GLN A 213 9.70 7.47 -5.65
N ILE A 214 10.86 7.00 -5.19
CA ILE A 214 12.04 7.82 -5.07
C ILE A 214 12.48 8.36 -6.44
N ASN A 215 12.53 7.52 -7.47
CA ASN A 215 12.93 7.98 -8.80
C ASN A 215 11.95 9.02 -9.37
N ARG A 216 10.64 8.83 -9.17
CA ARG A 216 9.64 9.81 -9.61
C ARG A 216 9.79 11.14 -8.89
N THR A 217 9.91 11.13 -7.56
CA THR A 217 10.07 12.37 -6.78
C THR A 217 11.43 13.04 -7.05
N MET A 218 12.49 12.29 -7.30
CA MET A 218 13.79 12.87 -7.65
C MET A 218 13.79 13.50 -9.05
N ALA A 219 12.95 13.01 -9.98
CA ALA A 219 12.74 13.63 -11.28
C ALA A 219 11.85 14.87 -11.20
N ASP A 220 10.84 14.85 -10.34
CA ASP A 220 9.97 15.98 -10.05
C ASP A 220 9.54 15.99 -8.56
N PRO A 221 10.15 16.86 -7.72
CA PRO A 221 9.82 16.95 -6.30
C PRO A 221 8.35 17.31 -6.01
N ALA A 222 7.64 17.92 -6.97
CA ALA A 222 6.22 18.25 -6.81
C ALA A 222 5.33 17.00 -6.76
N LEU A 223 5.86 15.82 -7.14
CA LEU A 223 5.14 14.55 -7.09
C LEU A 223 5.21 13.84 -5.72
N LEU A 224 5.87 14.43 -4.72
CA LEU A 224 6.03 13.79 -3.40
C LEU A 224 4.69 13.54 -2.69
N ASP A 225 3.71 14.41 -2.88
CA ASP A 225 2.36 14.27 -2.33
C ASP A 225 1.36 13.65 -3.32
N ALA A 226 1.82 13.21 -4.49
CA ALA A 226 1.00 12.45 -5.41
C ALA A 226 0.84 11.01 -4.92
N ALA A 227 -0.32 10.41 -5.21
CA ALA A 227 -0.48 8.97 -5.07
C ALA A 227 0.56 8.25 -5.94
N CYS A 228 1.05 7.11 -5.47
CA CYS A 228 2.01 6.26 -6.19
C CYS A 228 1.48 5.85 -7.57
N TYR A 229 0.18 5.55 -7.65
CA TYR A 229 -0.49 5.12 -8.88
C TYR A 229 -1.67 6.04 -9.21
N PRO A 230 -1.43 7.20 -9.84
CA PRO A 230 -2.51 8.07 -10.28
C PRO A 230 -3.31 7.41 -11.44
N PRO A 231 -4.57 7.80 -11.67
CA PRO A 231 -5.44 7.16 -12.67
C PRO A 231 -4.92 7.20 -14.11
N ASP A 232 -4.15 8.22 -14.45
CA ASP A 232 -3.56 8.45 -15.77
C ASP A 232 -2.12 7.91 -15.90
N LEU A 233 -1.64 7.16 -14.90
CA LEU A 233 -0.29 6.59 -14.94
C LEU A 233 -0.11 5.63 -16.11
N SER A 234 1.00 5.84 -16.83
CA SER A 234 1.57 4.91 -17.78
C SER A 234 2.81 4.26 -17.17
N LEU A 235 2.79 2.94 -16.92
CA LEU A 235 3.97 2.21 -16.43
C LEU A 235 5.13 2.26 -17.43
N MET A 236 4.87 2.39 -18.74
CA MET A 236 5.90 2.56 -19.77
C MET A 236 6.69 3.86 -19.63
N ASP A 237 6.10 4.89 -19.02
CA ASP A 237 6.76 6.19 -18.84
C ASP A 237 7.65 6.20 -17.59
N LEU A 238 7.69 5.11 -16.83
CA LEU A 238 8.50 4.96 -15.63
C LEU A 238 9.86 4.31 -15.98
N PRO A 239 10.98 5.04 -15.87
CA PRO A 239 12.29 4.55 -16.32
C PRO A 239 12.80 3.28 -15.59
N ALA A 240 12.23 2.96 -14.44
CA ALA A 240 12.65 1.86 -13.57
C ALA A 240 11.45 1.08 -13.00
N ALA A 241 10.35 0.99 -13.75
CA ALA A 241 9.27 0.08 -13.38
C ALA A 241 9.78 -1.36 -13.27
N THR A 242 9.28 -2.08 -12.27
CA THR A 242 9.58 -3.49 -12.03
C THR A 242 8.34 -4.36 -12.20
N SER A 243 8.51 -5.68 -12.16
CA SER A 243 7.38 -6.63 -12.07
C SER A 243 6.52 -6.36 -10.83
N ALA A 244 7.15 -6.05 -9.69
CA ALA A 244 6.44 -5.71 -8.46
C ALA A 244 5.57 -4.45 -8.63
N ASP A 245 6.06 -3.43 -9.34
CA ASP A 245 5.27 -2.21 -9.59
C ASP A 245 4.03 -2.51 -10.44
N ALA A 246 4.17 -3.34 -11.49
CA ALA A 246 3.06 -3.73 -12.33
C ALA A 246 2.01 -4.57 -11.58
N VAL A 247 2.45 -5.49 -10.71
CA VAL A 247 1.54 -6.30 -9.89
C VAL A 247 0.79 -5.44 -8.89
N ARG A 248 1.50 -4.56 -8.17
CA ARG A 248 0.88 -3.67 -7.18
C ARG A 248 -0.08 -2.69 -7.84
N TYR A 249 0.30 -2.14 -8.99
CA TYR A 249 -0.59 -1.33 -9.84
C TYR A 249 -1.87 -2.09 -10.21
N LEU A 250 -1.73 -3.30 -10.76
CA LEU A 250 -2.86 -4.13 -11.17
C LEU A 250 -3.79 -4.46 -10.00
N ARG A 251 -3.23 -4.84 -8.86
CA ARG A 251 -4.03 -5.11 -7.66
C ARG A 251 -4.76 -3.87 -7.18
N GLN A 252 -4.09 -2.71 -7.15
CA GLN A 252 -4.75 -1.46 -6.78
C GLN A 252 -5.89 -1.12 -7.75
N HIS A 253 -5.65 -1.25 -9.05
CA HIS A 253 -6.65 -1.01 -10.09
C HIS A 253 -7.85 -1.95 -9.96
N LEU A 254 -7.61 -3.26 -9.84
CA LEU A 254 -8.67 -4.27 -9.72
C LEU A 254 -9.45 -4.15 -8.41
N THR A 255 -8.83 -3.66 -7.33
CA THR A 255 -9.52 -3.46 -6.05
C THR A 255 -10.42 -2.23 -6.06
N HIS A 256 -9.98 -1.12 -6.67
CA HIS A 256 -10.70 0.15 -6.62
C HIS A 256 -11.62 0.39 -7.81
N SER A 257 -11.23 -0.10 -8.99
CA SER A 257 -11.88 0.18 -10.26
C SER A 257 -11.82 -1.04 -11.21
N PRO A 258 -12.33 -2.22 -10.81
CA PRO A 258 -12.18 -3.47 -11.57
C PRO A 258 -12.72 -3.42 -13.01
N LEU A 259 -13.66 -2.52 -13.28
CA LEU A 259 -14.29 -2.34 -14.60
C LEU A 259 -13.71 -1.15 -15.38
N ALA A 260 -12.88 -0.30 -14.75
CA ALA A 260 -12.28 0.81 -15.46
C ALA A 260 -11.21 0.29 -16.43
N PRO A 261 -11.08 0.89 -17.62
CA PRO A 261 -10.05 0.48 -18.55
C PRO A 261 -8.67 0.79 -18.00
N ILE A 262 -7.75 -0.15 -18.13
CA ILE A 262 -6.33 0.08 -17.86
C ILE A 262 -5.76 0.97 -18.99
N PRO A 263 -5.01 2.04 -18.68
CA PRO A 263 -4.36 2.90 -19.68
C PRO A 263 -3.43 2.10 -20.62
N ALA A 264 -3.42 2.48 -21.89
CA ALA A 264 -2.69 1.77 -22.94
C ALA A 264 -1.19 1.57 -22.61
N GLY A 265 -0.51 2.62 -22.14
CA GLY A 265 0.91 2.51 -21.75
C GLY A 265 1.14 1.52 -20.61
N SER A 266 0.23 1.40 -19.65
CA SER A 266 0.34 0.38 -18.60
C SER A 266 0.06 -1.03 -19.11
N LEU A 267 -0.90 -1.19 -20.03
CA LEU A 267 -1.16 -2.47 -20.71
C LEU A 267 0.03 -2.92 -21.57
N ASP A 268 0.68 -2.01 -22.30
CA ASP A 268 1.85 -2.32 -23.12
C ASP A 268 3.02 -2.79 -22.26
N TYR A 269 3.24 -2.14 -21.11
CA TYR A 269 4.24 -2.59 -20.14
C TYR A 269 3.92 -4.01 -19.64
N ILE A 270 2.67 -4.25 -19.22
CA ILE A 270 2.22 -5.57 -18.76
C ILE A 270 2.41 -6.61 -19.87
N ALA A 271 2.08 -6.29 -21.12
CA ALA A 271 2.24 -7.20 -22.26
C ALA A 271 3.72 -7.59 -22.49
N SER A 272 4.66 -6.68 -22.20
CA SER A 272 6.10 -6.98 -22.29
C SER A 272 6.58 -7.99 -21.25
N GLN A 273 5.90 -8.09 -20.11
CA GLN A 273 6.27 -8.98 -18.99
C GLN A 273 5.43 -10.27 -18.97
N TRP A 274 4.12 -10.14 -19.23
CA TRP A 274 3.11 -11.19 -19.16
C TRP A 274 2.07 -10.99 -20.28
N PRO A 275 2.38 -11.41 -21.52
CA PRO A 275 1.47 -11.27 -22.66
C PRO A 275 0.07 -11.84 -22.39
N GLU A 276 0.01 -12.97 -21.68
CA GLU A 276 -1.24 -13.66 -21.35
C GLU A 276 -2.16 -12.84 -20.42
N LEU A 277 -1.59 -11.99 -19.57
CA LEU A 277 -2.34 -11.07 -18.71
C LEU A 277 -2.90 -9.92 -19.54
N ALA A 278 -2.09 -9.33 -20.41
CA ALA A 278 -2.49 -8.20 -21.24
C ALA A 278 -3.66 -8.56 -22.16
N ASP A 279 -3.62 -9.74 -22.81
CA ASP A 279 -4.71 -10.21 -23.67
C ASP A 279 -6.04 -10.30 -22.92
N TYR A 280 -6.01 -10.86 -21.71
CA TYR A 280 -7.18 -10.98 -20.85
C TYR A 280 -7.71 -9.60 -20.40
N LEU A 281 -6.83 -8.72 -19.94
CA LEU A 281 -7.18 -7.36 -19.49
C LEU A 281 -7.73 -6.50 -20.64
N GLN A 282 -7.19 -6.63 -21.85
CA GLN A 282 -7.74 -5.97 -23.05
C GLN A 282 -9.14 -6.47 -23.40
N ALA A 283 -9.41 -7.76 -23.24
CA ALA A 283 -10.74 -8.31 -23.44
C ALA A 283 -11.74 -7.77 -22.40
N MET A 284 -11.31 -7.61 -21.13
CA MET A 284 -12.10 -6.98 -20.08
C MET A 284 -12.41 -5.51 -20.38
N ASN A 285 -11.41 -4.71 -20.78
CA ASN A 285 -11.61 -3.29 -21.13
C ASN A 285 -12.71 -3.12 -22.21
N LYS A 286 -12.70 -3.97 -23.25
CA LYS A 286 -13.70 -3.94 -24.34
C LYS A 286 -15.11 -4.36 -23.91
N GLN A 287 -15.24 -5.06 -22.78
CA GLN A 287 -16.53 -5.43 -22.21
C GLN A 287 -17.07 -4.30 -21.33
N GLY A 288 -16.20 -3.62 -20.56
CA GLY A 288 -16.57 -2.45 -19.74
C GLY A 288 -17.05 -1.24 -20.55
N ASP A 289 -16.61 -1.09 -21.81
CA ASP A 289 -17.08 -0.04 -22.72
C ASP A 289 -18.52 -0.25 -23.26
N LYS A 290 -19.14 -1.40 -22.97
CA LYS A 290 -20.47 -1.78 -23.51
C LYS A 290 -21.62 -1.67 -22.51
N ASP A 291 -21.31 -1.37 -21.25
CA ASP A 291 -22.29 -1.18 -20.16
C ASP A 291 -22.37 0.30 -19.75
#